data_AF-A0A815ZVE7-F1
#
_entry.id   AF-A0A815ZVE7-F1
#
_cell.length_a   1.000
_cell.length_b   1.000
_cell.length_c   1.000
_cell.angle_alpha   90.00
_cell.angle_beta   90.00
_cell.angle_gamma   90.00
#
_symmetry.space_group_name_H-M   'P 1'
#
loop_
_entity.id
_entity.type
_entity.pdbx_description
1 polymer ?
#
loop_
_entity_poly.entity_id
_entity_poly.type
_entity_poly.pdbx_seq_one_letter_code
_entity_poly.pdbx_strand_id
1 'polypeptide(L)' 'TNTTETEYPDGTRGYEFPNGQIEKHLPDGKQEHILPDKTKHIYLTDGTIISLKPNVGRS' A
#
# COMPACT_ATOMS: atom_id res chain seq x y z
N THR A 1 8.92 5.46 16.65
CA THR A 1 7.82 5.11 15.72
C THR A 1 7.63 3.62 15.80
N ASN A 2 6.41 3.14 16.05
CA ASN A 2 6.13 1.71 16.15
C ASN A 2 5.42 1.29 14.86
N THR A 3 6.11 0.56 13.99
CA THR A 3 5.55 0.01 12.75
C THR A 3 5.29 -1.46 12.98
N THR A 4 4.07 -1.92 12.71
CA THR A 4 3.77 -3.36 12.75
C THR A 4 4.15 -3.97 11.41
N GLU A 5 5.05 -4.94 11.42
CA GLU A 5 5.40 -5.75 10.25
C GLU A 5 4.69 -7.10 10.32
N THR A 6 4.12 -7.55 9.20
CA THR A 6 3.46 -8.85 9.06
C THR A 6 3.93 -9.53 7.78
N GLU A 7 4.43 -10.75 7.89
CA GLU A 7 4.74 -11.59 6.73
C GLU A 7 3.61 -12.60 6.50
N TYR A 8 3.08 -12.64 5.28
CA TYR A 8 1.98 -13.51 4.89
C TYR A 8 2.52 -14.78 4.21
N PRO A 9 1.77 -15.91 4.23
CA PRO A 9 2.21 -17.18 3.63
C PRO A 9 2.47 -17.12 2.12
N ASP A 10 1.92 -16.14 1.42
CA ASP A 10 2.14 -15.90 -0.01
C ASP A 10 3.45 -15.14 -0.30
N GLY A 11 4.23 -14.79 0.73
CA GLY A 11 5.47 -14.00 0.62
C GLY A 11 5.24 -12.49 0.63
N THR A 12 4.01 -12.02 0.77
CA THR A 12 3.71 -10.60 0.93
C THR A 12 4.19 -10.11 2.30
N ARG A 13 4.80 -8.92 2.34
CA ARG A 13 5.13 -8.22 3.60
C ARG A 13 4.26 -6.98 3.77
N GLY A 14 3.48 -6.94 4.84
CA GLY A 14 2.65 -5.79 5.22
C GLY A 14 3.31 -4.94 6.30
N TYR A 15 3.16 -3.62 6.19
CA TYR A 15 3.64 -2.63 7.16
C TYR A 15 2.50 -1.69 7.53
N GLU A 16 2.20 -1.58 8.82
CA GLU A 16 1.20 -0.64 9.32
C GLU A 16 1.88 0.44 10.15
N PHE A 17 1.71 1.69 9.73
CA PHE A 17 2.32 2.86 10.36
C PHE A 17 1.32 3.58 11.28
N PRO A 18 1.79 4.25 12.36
CA PRO A 18 0.91 4.95 13.31
C PRO A 18 0.06 6.07 12.70
N ASN A 19 0.49 6.62 11.56
CA ASN A 19 -0.25 7.66 10.84
C ASN A 19 -1.44 7.09 10.04
N GLY A 20 -1.66 5.77 10.06
CA GLY A 20 -2.72 5.09 9.30
C GLY A 20 -2.31 4.72 7.87
N GLN A 21 -1.06 4.95 7.49
CA GLN A 21 -0.49 4.43 6.24
C GLN A 21 -0.26 2.94 6.35
N ILE A 22 -0.54 2.23 5.26
CA ILE A 22 -0.31 0.79 5.13
C ILE A 22 0.53 0.57 3.87
N GLU A 23 1.58 -0.23 3.96
CA GLU A 23 2.36 -0.65 2.81
C GLU A 23 2.32 -2.17 2.66
N LYS A 24 2.33 -2.65 1.43
CA LYS A 24 2.44 -4.07 1.09
C LYS A 24 3.49 -4.27 0.03
N HIS A 25 4.47 -5.11 0.30
CA HIS A 25 5.48 -5.53 -0.66
C HIS A 25 5.13 -6.93 -1.15
N LEU A 26 4.83 -7.05 -2.44
CA LEU A 26 4.43 -8.31 -3.05
C LEU A 26 5.68 -9.07 -3.51
N PRO A 27 5.62 -10.41 -3.56
CA PRO A 27 6.74 -11.25 -4.02
C PRO A 27 7.10 -11.03 -5.49
N ASP A 28 6.19 -10.48 -6.30
CA ASP A 28 6.44 -10.12 -7.70
C ASP A 28 7.18 -8.77 -7.87
N GLY A 29 7.56 -8.12 -6.76
CA GLY A 29 8.28 -6.86 -6.73
C GLY A 29 7.39 -5.62 -6.77
N LYS A 30 6.07 -5.76 -6.89
CA LYS A 30 5.15 -4.62 -6.78
C LYS A 30 5.03 -4.16 -5.32
N GLN A 31 4.72 -2.89 -5.15
CA GLN A 31 4.41 -2.33 -3.83
C GLN A 31 3.06 -1.61 -3.86
N GLU A 32 2.26 -1.80 -2.82
CA GLU A 32 1.01 -1.07 -2.62
C GLU A 32 1.13 -0.18 -1.40
N HIS A 33 0.83 1.10 -1.53
CA HIS A 33 0.83 2.05 -0.43
C HIS A 33 -0.57 2.64 -0.31
N ILE A 34 -1.25 2.32 0.79
CA ILE A 34 -2.54 2.90 1.14
C ILE A 34 -2.28 4.04 2.11
N LEU A 35 -2.61 5.25 1.68
CA LEU A 35 -2.49 6.46 2.50
C LEU A 35 -3.66 6.59 3.47
N PRO A 36 -3.55 7.45 4.50
CA PRO A 36 -4.63 7.65 5.48
C PRO A 36 -5.94 8.14 4.85
N ASP A 37 -5.86 8.88 3.75
CA ASP A 37 -6.99 9.37 2.96
C ASP A 37 -7.63 8.28 2.06
N LYS A 38 -7.16 7.03 2.18
CA LYS A 38 -7.55 5.86 1.37
C LYS A 38 -7.14 5.93 -0.09
N THR A 39 -6.31 6.89 -0.49
CA THR A 39 -5.63 6.85 -1.79
C THR A 39 -4.68 5.66 -1.82
N LYS A 40 -4.74 4.85 -2.88
CA LYS A 40 -3.86 3.70 -3.11
C LYS A 40 -2.88 4.01 -4.22
N HIS A 41 -1.58 3.91 -3.93
CA HIS A 41 -0.52 3.92 -4.93
C HIS A 41 -0.02 2.51 -5.17
N ILE A 42 0.08 2.10 -6.43
CA ILE A 42 0.67 0.83 -6.85
C ILE A 42 1.95 1.17 -7.61
N TYR A 43 3.09 0.76 -7.06
CA TYR A 43 4.40 0.89 -7.67
C TYR A 43 4.70 -0.41 -8.41
N LEU A 44 4.87 -0.31 -9.73
CA LEU A 44 5.21 -1.43 -10.59
C LEU A 44 6.73 -1.53 -10.74
N THR A 45 7.21 -2.72 -11.12
CA THR A 45 8.64 -3.02 -11.27
C THR A 45 9.31 -2.28 -12.43
N ASP A 46 8.53 -1.78 -13.39
CA ASP A 46 8.99 -0.94 -14.50
C ASP A 46 9.11 0.56 -14.11
N GLY A 47 8.83 0.90 -12.85
CA GLY A 47 8.84 2.26 -12.33
C GLY A 47 7.52 3.02 -12.52
N THR A 48 6.52 2.41 -13.16
CA THR A 48 5.19 3.02 -13.30
C THR A 48 4.50 3.10 -11.94
N ILE A 49 3.82 4.22 -11.69
CA ILE A 49 3.02 4.45 -10.48
C ILE A 49 1.57 4.64 -10.87
N ILE A 50 0.68 3.79 -10.36
CA ILE A 50 -0.77 3.90 -10.56
C ILE A 50 -1.38 4.47 -9.27
N SER A 51 -2.06 5.61 -9.36
CA SER A 51 -2.77 6.23 -8.23
C SER A 51 -4.27 6.06 -8.37
N LEU A 52 -4.89 5.41 -7.39
CA LEU A 52 -6.32 5.16 -7.28
C LEU A 52 -6.85 5.95 -6.09
N LYS A 53 -7.62 7.01 -6.36
CA LYS A 53 -8.31 7.75 -5.32
C LYS A 53 -9.62 7.06 -4.95
N PRO A 54 -10.04 7.08 -3.68
CA PRO A 54 -11.37 6.61 -3.32
C PRO A 54 -12.40 7.41 -4.11
N ASN A 55 -13.37 6.73 -4.71
CA ASN A 55 -14.51 7.39 -5.36
C ASN A 55 -15.36 8.03 -4.26
N VAL A 56 -15.04 9.29 -3.92
CA VAL A 56 -15.93 10.13 -3.14
C VAL A 56 -17.05 10.49 -4.10
N GLY A 57 -18.20 9.86 -3.96
CA GLY A 57 -19.38 10.17 -4.76
C GLY A 57 -19.58 11.68 -4.75
N ARG A 58 -19.46 12.32 -5.91
CA ARG A 58 -19.99 13.67 -6.08
C ARG A 58 -21.50 13.52 -5.88
N SER A 59 -22.02 14.15 -4.82
CA SER A 59 -23.46 14.38 -4.65
C SER A 59 -24.08 14.96 -5.91
#